data_AF-X1VFC6-F1
#
_entry.id   AF-X1VFC6-F1
#
_cell.length_a   1.000
_cell.length_b   1.000
_cell.length_c   1.000
_cell.angle_alpha   90.00
_cell.angle_beta   90.00
_cell.angle_gamma   90.00
#
_symmetry.space_group_name_H-M   'P 1'
#
loop_
_entity.id
_entity.type
_entity.pdbx_description
1 polymer ?
#
loop_
_entity_poly.entity_id
_entity_poly.type
_entity_poly.pdbx_seq_one_letter_code
_entity_poly.pdbx_strand_id
1 'polypeptide(L)'
;FNKETCILDKINVPENSFDKIRNQYNANKILNYLIENLPLKNIKDINLAILDLDIFVPSLNFVFGLAVNFPRICLISTARLNPLFYTNFNYSL
;
A
#
# COMPACT_ATOMS: atom_id res chain seq x y z
N PHE A 1 6.45 18.52 -15.98
CA PHE A 1 6.90 18.23 -14.61
C PHE A 1 6.68 19.46 -13.74
N ASN A 2 5.45 19.68 -13.26
CA ASN A 2 5.07 20.75 -12.30
C ASN A 2 3.63 20.51 -11.81
N LYS A 3 3.30 19.26 -11.45
CA LYS A 3 1.99 18.96 -10.83
C LYS A 3 2.05 19.43 -9.39
N GLU A 4 1.05 20.18 -8.95
CA GLU A 4 0.87 20.47 -7.54
C GLU A 4 0.74 19.16 -6.75
N THR A 5 1.41 19.11 -5.60
CA THR A 5 1.38 17.96 -4.70
C THR A 5 1.02 18.43 -3.30
N CYS A 6 0.35 17.58 -2.55
CA CYS A 6 0.05 17.81 -1.15
C CYS A 6 0.19 16.49 -0.38
N ILE A 7 0.59 16.60 0.88
CA ILE A 7 0.64 15.46 1.80
C ILE A 7 -0.67 15.47 2.57
N LEU A 8 -1.36 14.33 2.57
CA LEU A 8 -2.59 14.14 3.34
C LEU A 8 -2.26 13.59 4.74
N ASP A 9 -3.23 13.67 5.64
CA ASP A 9 -3.12 13.06 6.96
C ASP A 9 -2.87 11.55 6.87
N LYS A 10 -2.17 11.01 7.86
CA LYS A 10 -1.90 9.58 7.96
C LYS A 10 -3.21 8.81 8.14
N ILE A 11 -3.32 7.71 7.39
CA ILE A 11 -4.43 6.76 7.49
C ILE A 11 -3.90 5.46 8.11
N ASN A 12 -4.64 4.91 9.07
CA ASN A 12 -4.29 3.62 9.66
C ASN A 12 -4.60 2.48 8.69
N VAL A 13 -3.70 1.52 8.58
CA VAL A 13 -3.89 0.33 7.76
C VAL A 13 -4.93 -0.57 8.45
N PRO A 14 -5.95 -1.08 7.74
CA PRO A 14 -7.00 -1.87 8.36
C PRO A 14 -6.44 -3.20 8.88
N GLU A 15 -6.69 -3.54 10.15
CA GLU A 15 -6.12 -4.72 10.81
C GLU A 15 -6.45 -6.02 10.07
N ASN A 16 -7.67 -6.12 9.52
CA ASN A 16 -8.13 -7.28 8.76
C ASN A 16 -7.40 -7.48 7.42
N SER A 17 -6.51 -6.56 7.02
CA SER A 17 -5.63 -6.73 5.85
C SER A 17 -4.39 -7.56 6.13
N PHE A 18 -4.02 -7.77 7.40
CA PHE A 18 -2.89 -8.60 7.78
C PHE A 18 -3.21 -10.09 7.62
N ASP A 19 -2.31 -10.82 6.97
CA ASP A 19 -2.32 -12.27 6.86
C ASP A 19 -1.19 -12.84 7.70
N LYS A 20 -1.54 -13.52 8.80
CA LYS A 20 -0.59 -14.07 9.76
C LYS A 20 0.26 -15.21 9.19
N ILE A 21 -0.27 -15.99 8.25
CA ILE A 21 0.46 -17.12 7.65
C ILE A 21 1.57 -16.57 6.75
N ARG A 22 1.27 -15.50 6.01
CA ARG A 22 2.24 -14.82 5.14
C ARG A 22 3.14 -13.85 5.88
N ASN A 23 2.71 -13.36 7.04
CA ASN A 23 3.29 -12.18 7.71
C ASN A 23 3.35 -10.96 6.77
N GLN A 24 2.28 -10.76 6.00
CA GLN A 24 2.16 -9.73 4.97
C GLN A 24 0.76 -9.11 4.98
N TYR A 25 0.60 -7.97 4.33
CA TYR A 25 -0.67 -7.28 4.20
C TYR A 25 -1.27 -7.44 2.80
N ASN A 26 -2.57 -7.73 2.73
CA ASN A 26 -3.27 -7.88 1.45
C ASN A 26 -3.54 -6.50 0.84
N ALA A 27 -2.86 -6.19 -0.27
CA ALA A 27 -2.93 -4.91 -0.96
C ALA A 27 -4.36 -4.60 -1.48
N ASN A 28 -5.15 -5.60 -1.87
CA ASN A 28 -6.53 -5.38 -2.30
C ASN A 28 -7.39 -4.87 -1.14
N LYS A 29 -7.22 -5.42 0.07
CA LYS A 29 -7.96 -4.97 1.26
C LYS A 29 -7.60 -3.53 1.64
N ILE A 30 -6.31 -3.18 1.57
CA ILE A 30 -5.84 -1.81 1.83
C ILE A 30 -6.42 -0.85 0.77
N LEU A 31 -6.34 -1.20 -0.51
CA LEU A 31 -6.82 -0.35 -1.59
C LEU A 31 -8.33 -0.12 -1.51
N ASN A 32 -9.11 -1.17 -1.23
CA ASN A 32 -10.55 -1.06 -1.03
C ASN A 32 -10.89 -0.16 0.18
N TYR A 33 -10.16 -0.32 1.29
CA TYR A 33 -10.31 0.54 2.45
C TYR A 33 -10.05 2.02 2.11
N LEU A 34 -9.02 2.32 1.32
CA LEU A 34 -8.76 3.68 0.84
C LEU A 34 -9.90 4.19 -0.04
N ILE A 35 -10.43 3.38 -0.95
CA ILE A 35 -11.56 3.76 -1.80
C ILE A 35 -12.79 4.14 -0.96
N GLU A 36 -13.06 3.38 0.10
CA GLU A 36 -14.24 3.58 0.95
C GLU A 36 -14.09 4.72 1.96
N ASN A 37 -12.87 4.99 2.43
CA ASN A 37 -12.63 5.85 3.59
C ASN A 37 -11.89 7.16 3.26
N LEU A 38 -11.38 7.34 2.04
CA LEU A 38 -10.77 8.62 1.67
C LEU A 38 -11.85 9.71 1.63
N PRO A 39 -11.73 10.79 2.42
CA PRO A 39 -12.68 11.89 2.35
C PRO A 39 -12.76 12.45 0.93
N LEU A 40 -13.95 12.77 0.43
CA LEU A 40 -14.12 13.31 -0.94
C LEU A 40 -13.25 14.54 -1.20
N LYS A 41 -13.05 15.41 -0.20
CA LYS A 41 -12.15 16.58 -0.26
C LYS A 41 -10.67 16.23 -0.53
N ASN A 42 -10.28 14.99 -0.20
CA ASN A 42 -8.94 14.46 -0.35
C ASN A 42 -8.75 13.69 -1.67
N ILE A 43 -9.83 13.39 -2.41
CA ILE A 43 -9.73 12.79 -3.74
C ILE A 43 -9.18 13.86 -4.69
N LYS A 44 -7.99 13.59 -5.24
CA LYS A 44 -7.31 14.46 -6.22
C LYS A 44 -7.26 13.72 -7.56
N ASP A 45 -6.52 14.29 -8.50
CA ASP A 45 -6.31 13.67 -9.80
C ASP A 45 -5.65 12.28 -9.67
N ILE A 46 -4.63 12.15 -8.82
CA ILE A 46 -4.01 10.87 -8.46
C ILE A 46 -3.74 10.90 -6.96
N ASN A 47 -4.18 9.86 -6.25
CA ASN A 47 -3.86 9.64 -4.85
C ASN A 47 -2.84 8.50 -4.72
N LEU A 48 -1.69 8.78 -4.12
CA LEU A 48 -0.63 7.80 -3.87
C LEU A 48 -0.51 7.55 -2.36
N ALA A 49 -0.87 6.36 -1.92
CA ALA A 49 -0.62 5.87 -0.58
C ALA A 49 0.77 5.22 -0.52
N ILE A 50 1.56 5.61 0.48
CA ILE A 50 2.91 5.08 0.72
C ILE A 50 2.89 4.37 2.07
N LEU A 51 3.39 3.14 2.12
CA LEU A 51 3.53 2.36 3.35
C LEU A 51 4.86 1.61 3.43
N ASP A 52 5.26 1.24 4.64
CA ASP A 52 6.47 0.50 4.99
C ASP A 52 6.21 -0.98 5.30
N LEU A 53 5.01 -1.47 4.97
CA LEU A 53 4.56 -2.84 5.23
C LEU A 53 4.76 -3.72 3.99
N ASP A 54 5.16 -4.99 4.17
CA ASP A 54 5.24 -5.95 3.07
C ASP A 54 3.85 -6.34 2.60
N ILE A 55 3.60 -6.24 1.29
CA ILE A 55 2.26 -6.41 0.71
C ILE A 55 2.21 -7.50 -0.36
N PHE A 56 1.04 -8.13 -0.48
CA PHE A 56 0.77 -9.14 -1.50
C PHE A 56 -0.62 -8.97 -2.12
N VAL A 57 -0.82 -9.63 -3.26
CA VAL A 57 -2.13 -9.97 -3.81
C VAL A 57 -2.22 -11.50 -3.90
N PRO A 58 -3.42 -12.12 -3.84
CA PRO A 58 -3.54 -13.58 -3.68
C PRO A 58 -2.77 -14.44 -4.69
N SER A 59 -2.59 -13.93 -5.91
CA SER A 59 -1.91 -14.63 -7.01
C SER A 59 -0.39 -14.48 -7.01
N LEU A 60 0.20 -13.69 -6.11
CA LEU A 60 1.63 -13.37 -6.10
C LEU A 60 2.24 -13.51 -4.70
N ASN A 61 3.55 -13.74 -4.64
CA ASN A 61 4.28 -13.80 -3.37
C ASN A 61 4.34 -12.45 -2.65
N PHE A 62 4.51 -11.38 -3.43
CA PHE A 62 4.48 -10.00 -2.98
C PHE A 62 4.26 -9.09 -4.18
N VAL A 63 3.96 -7.82 -3.92
CA VAL A 63 3.97 -6.74 -4.92
C VAL A 63 4.63 -5.50 -4.33
N PHE A 64 5.22 -4.65 -5.18
CA PHE A 64 5.70 -3.34 -4.74
C PHE A 64 4.56 -2.32 -4.64
N GLY A 65 3.45 -2.56 -5.32
CA GLY A 65 2.32 -1.66 -5.32
C GLY A 65 1.12 -2.25 -6.02
N LEU A 66 0.00 -1.54 -5.91
CA LEU A 66 -1.28 -1.87 -6.55
C LEU A 66 -2.01 -0.57 -6.87
N ALA A 67 -2.70 -0.51 -8.01
CA ALA A 67 -3.45 0.67 -8.41
C ALA A 67 -4.80 0.31 -9.00
N VAL A 68 -5.73 1.26 -8.89
CA VAL A 68 -7.04 1.22 -9.55
C VAL A 68 -7.25 2.51 -10.35
N ASN A 69 -7.93 2.39 -11.49
CA ASN A 69 -8.16 3.52 -12.39
C ASN A 69 -9.32 4.42 -11.95
N PHE A 70 -10.27 3.90 -11.18
CA PHE A 70 -11.42 4.66 -10.69
C PHE A 70 -11.86 4.20 -9.28
N PRO A 71 -11.79 5.08 -8.25
CA PRO A 71 -11.06 6.35 -8.26
C PRO A 71 -9.56 6.14 -8.54
N ARG A 72 -8.83 7.17 -9.01
CA ARG A 72 -7.40 7.06 -9.34
C ARG A 72 -6.54 6.99 -8.07
N ILE A 73 -6.47 5.80 -7.49
CA ILE A 73 -5.73 5.51 -6.26
C ILE A 73 -4.66 4.47 -6.53
N CYS A 74 -3.46 4.72 -6.02
CA CYS A 74 -2.30 3.87 -6.09
C CYS A 74 -1.76 3.66 -4.67
N LEU A 75 -1.26 2.45 -4.41
CA LEU A 75 -0.54 2.05 -3.21
C LEU A 75 0.88 1.64 -3.60
N ILE A 76 1.90 2.11 -2.89
CA ILE A 76 3.29 1.63 -3.03
C ILE A 76 3.90 1.28 -1.67
N SER A 77 4.39 0.04 -1.55
CA SER A 77 5.16 -0.46 -0.42
C SER A 77 6.65 -0.20 -0.60
N THR A 78 7.26 0.35 0.44
CA THR A 78 8.71 0.55 0.54
C THR A 78 9.42 -0.60 1.25
N ALA A 79 8.69 -1.56 1.83
CA ALA A 79 9.25 -2.65 2.63
C ALA A 79 10.35 -3.40 1.89
N ARG A 80 10.05 -3.88 0.67
CA ARG A 80 11.00 -4.61 -0.20
C ARG A 80 11.86 -3.70 -1.08
N LEU A 81 11.59 -2.40 -1.11
CA LEU A 81 12.48 -1.42 -1.76
C LEU A 81 13.67 -1.08 -0.86
N ASN A 82 13.52 -1.26 0.46
CA ASN A 82 14.62 -1.12 1.42
C ASN A 82 15.58 -2.32 1.29
N PRO A 83 16.85 -2.11 0.91
CA PRO A 83 17.84 -3.19 0.81
C PRO A 83 17.98 -4.03 2.09
N LEU A 84 17.75 -3.41 3.26
CA LEU A 84 17.83 -4.09 4.55
C LEU A 84 16.76 -5.17 4.76
N PHE A 85 15.68 -5.16 3.96
CA PHE A 85 14.67 -6.21 3.97
C PHE A 85 15.28 -7.59 3.74
N TYR A 86 16.25 -7.69 2.83
CA TYR A 86 16.87 -8.95 2.42
C TYR A 86 18.05 -9.37 3.28
N THR A 87 18.54 -8.50 4.16
CA THR A 87 19.64 -8.81 5.09
C THR A 87 19.14 -9.23 6.47
N ASN A 88 17.85 -9.04 6.75
CA ASN A 88 17.24 -9.46 8.02
C ASN A 88 16.90 -10.96 7.97
N PHE A 89 17.48 -11.73 8.90
CA PHE A 89 17.30 -13.19 9.04
C PHE A 89 15.84 -13.64 9.27
N ASN A 90 14.90 -12.72 9.50
CA ASN A 90 13.48 -13.02 9.67
C ASN A 90 12.68 -13.08 8.35
N TYR A 91 13.31 -12.85 7.19
CA TYR A 91 12.64 -12.80 5.87
C TYR A 91 13.27 -13.73 4.81
N SER A 92 14.11 -14.68 5.22
CA SER A 92 14.61 -15.74 4.32
C SER A 92 13.45 -16.63 3.87
N LEU A 93 13.23 -16.67 2.55
CA LEU A 93 12.24 -17.49 1.83
C LEU A 93 12.29 -18.96 2.23
#